data_AF-A0A941SX84-F1
#
_entry.id   AF-A0A941SX84-F1
#
_cell.length_a   1.000
_cell.length_b   1.000
_cell.length_c   1.000
_cell.angle_alpha   90.00
_cell.angle_beta   90.00
_cell.angle_gamma   90.00
#
_symmetry.space_group_name_H-M   'P 1'
#
loop_
_entity.id
_entity.type
_entity.pdbx_description
1 polymer ?
#
loop_
_entity_poly.entity_id
_entity_poly.type
_entity_poly.pdbx_seq_one_letter_code
_entity_poly.pdbx_strand_id
1 'polypeptide(L)' 'MGVPLRYLGVAPVVVRGAVTGAAYSFAGGRGTQTVDARDVPGLLKKGVFRSGG' A
#
# COMPACT_ATOMS: atom_id res chain seq x y z
N MET A 1 -0.19 14.11 -3.88
CA MET A 1 -1.42 13.65 -3.19
C MET A 1 -1.23 12.18 -2.84
N GLY A 2 -1.35 11.82 -1.57
CA GLY A 2 -1.25 10.43 -1.11
C GLY A 2 -2.63 9.81 -0.94
N VAL A 3 -2.75 8.52 -1.23
CA VAL A 3 -3.99 7.76 -1.12
C VAL A 3 -3.82 6.72 0.00
N PRO A 4 -4.76 6.62 0.95
CA PRO A 4 -4.74 5.58 1.95
C PRO A 4 -5.00 4.21 1.29
N LEU A 5 -4.07 3.29 1.47
CA LEU A 5 -4.15 1.91 1.02
C LEU A 5 -4.12 0.98 2.22
N ARG A 6 -5.15 0.13 2.32
CA ARG A 6 -5.26 -0.93 3.30
C ARG A 6 -4.69 -2.24 2.77
N TYR A 7 -3.72 -2.79 3.47
CA TYR A 7 -3.21 -4.13 3.32
C TYR A 7 -4.10 -5.14 4.04
N LEU A 8 -4.39 -6.25 3.36
CA LEU A 8 -5.28 -7.31 3.84
C LEU A 8 -4.53 -8.58 4.28
N GLY A 9 -3.21 -8.61 4.16
CA GLY A 9 -2.42 -9.77 4.56
C GLY A 9 -2.23 -9.85 6.08
N VAL A 10 -1.83 -11.04 6.52
CA VAL A 10 -1.70 -11.40 7.94
C VAL A 10 -0.31 -11.02 8.51
N ALA A 11 0.71 -11.00 7.65
CA ALA A 11 2.10 -10.73 8.05
C ALA A 11 2.54 -9.30 7.69
N PRO A 12 3.38 -8.64 8.50
CA PRO A 12 3.97 -7.35 8.14
C PRO A 12 4.74 -7.42 6.82
N VAL A 13 4.53 -6.44 5.94
CA VAL A 13 5.21 -6.38 4.63
C VAL A 13 5.71 -4.97 4.35
N VAL A 14 6.86 -4.88 3.69
CA VAL A 14 7.36 -3.64 3.09
C VAL A 14 7.27 -3.76 1.58
N VAL A 15 6.61 -2.81 0.92
CA VAL A 15 6.47 -2.77 -0.53
C VAL A 15 7.10 -1.51 -1.08
N ARG A 16 7.87 -1.65 -2.16
CA ARG A 16 8.34 -0.51 -2.93
C ARG A 16 7.30 -0.11 -3.99
N GLY A 17 7.02 1.19 -4.06
CA GLY A 17 6.29 1.80 -5.15
C GLY A 17 6.99 1.56 -6.48
N ALA A 18 6.24 1.13 -7.49
CA ALA A 18 6.79 0.83 -8.81
C ALA A 18 7.15 2.09 -9.62
N VAL A 19 6.51 3.23 -9.31
CA VAL A 19 6.71 4.49 -10.02
C VAL A 19 7.65 5.41 -9.24
N THR A 20 7.41 5.57 -7.93
CA THR A 20 8.21 6.51 -7.12
C THR A 20 9.42 5.88 -6.45
N GLY A 21 9.46 4.53 -6.36
CA GLY A 21 10.47 3.81 -5.59
C GLY A 21 10.31 3.92 -4.07
N ALA A 22 9.30 4.63 -3.57
CA ALA A 22 9.08 4.84 -2.14
C ALA A 22 8.79 3.51 -1.42
N ALA A 23 9.32 3.35 -0.20
CA ALA A 23 9.08 2.17 0.63
C ALA A 23 7.87 2.40 1.53
N TYR A 24 6.91 1.49 1.47
CA TYR A 24 5.66 1.51 2.22
C TYR A 24 5.58 0.30 3.14
N SER A 25 5.47 0.53 4.45
CA SER A 25 5.52 -0.51 5.48
C SER A 25 4.14 -0.78 6.04
N PHE A 26 3.51 -1.88 5.63
CA PHE A 26 2.21 -2.30 6.12
C PHE A 26 2.42 -3.25 7.29
N ALA A 27 2.36 -2.75 8.53
CA ALA A 27 2.61 -3.51 9.75
C ALA A 27 1.62 -3.17 10.87
N GLY A 28 1.35 -4.14 11.76
CA GLY A 28 0.87 -3.91 13.12
C GLY A 28 -0.52 -3.28 13.28
N GLY A 29 -1.60 -4.01 13.00
CA GLY A 29 -2.97 -3.68 13.41
C GLY A 29 -3.62 -2.45 12.72
N ARG A 30 -2.82 -1.56 12.14
CA ARG A 30 -3.22 -0.41 11.32
C ARG A 30 -2.81 -0.66 9.88
N GLY A 31 -3.36 -1.70 9.26
CA GLY A 31 -3.02 -2.10 7.88
C GLY A 31 -3.22 -1.02 6.81
N THR A 32 -3.51 0.23 7.15
CA THR A 32 -3.68 1.36 6.24
C THR A 32 -2.41 2.23 6.21
N GLN A 33 -1.79 2.35 5.05
CA GLN A 33 -0.64 3.21 4.77
C GLN A 33 -1.02 4.25 3.70
N THR A 34 -0.60 5.49 3.86
CA THR A 34 -0.70 6.47 2.76
C THR A 34 0.40 6.21 1.73
N VAL A 35 0.01 6.07 0.47
CA VAL A 35 0.88 5.74 -0.66
C VAL A 35 0.74 6.81 -1.74
N ASP A 36 1.78 7.11 -2.51
CA ASP A 36 1.65 7.99 -3.67
C ASP A 36 0.61 7.43 -4.66
N ALA A 37 -0.30 8.30 -5.12
CA ALA A 37 -1.37 7.96 -6.06
C ALA A 37 -0.85 7.26 -7.34
N ARG A 38 0.39 7.54 -7.74
CA ARG A 38 1.05 6.93 -8.91
C ARG A 38 1.39 5.46 -8.69
N ASP A 39 1.64 5.05 -7.45
CA ASP A 39 1.96 3.66 -7.09
C ASP A 39 0.71 2.82 -6.81
N VAL A 40 -0.42 3.46 -6.50
CA VAL A 40 -1.69 2.80 -6.14
C VAL A 40 -2.15 1.77 -7.17
N PRO A 41 -2.19 2.05 -8.49
CA PRO A 41 -2.66 1.07 -9.47
C PRO A 41 -1.83 -0.21 -9.48
N GLY A 42 -0.51 -0.07 -9.31
CA GLY A 42 0.42 -1.20 -9.24
C GLY A 42 0.23 -2.04 -7.97
N LEU A 43 -0.08 -1.40 -6.85
CA LEU A 43 -0.36 -2.08 -5.59
C LEU A 43 -1.73 -2.79 -5.60
N LEU A 44 -2.78 -2.12 -6.09
CA LEU A 44 -4.12 -2.71 -6.21
C LEU A 44 -4.12 -3.95 -7.12
N LYS A 45 -3.31 -3.93 -8.20
CA LYS A 45 -3.14 -5.09 -9.09
C LYS A 45 -2.60 -6.34 -8.38
N LYS A 46 -1.94 -6.21 -7.22
CA LYS A 46 -1.43 -7.36 -6.43
C LYS A 46 -2.54 -8.09 -5.67
N GLY A 47 -3.76 -7.56 -5.60
CA GLY A 47 -4.92 -8.21 -4.97
C GLY A 47 -4.92 -8.28 -3.44
N VAL A 48 -3.79 -8.00 -2.79
CA VAL A 48 -3.65 -7.99 -1.32
C VAL A 48 -3.78 -6.59 -0.70
N PHE A 49 -4.07 -5.58 -1.53
CA PHE A 49 -4.27 -4.20 -1.11
C PHE A 49 -5.64 -3.69 -1.56
N ARG A 50 -6.26 -2.79 -0.78
CA ARG A 50 -7.49 -2.07 -1.10
C ARG A 50 -7.34 -0.58 -0.83
N SER A 51 -7.83 0.27 -1.72
CA SER A 51 -7.94 1.70 -1.44
C SER A 51 -8.94 1.91 -0.30
N GLY A 52 -8.54 2.65 0.73
CA GLY A 52 -9.48 3.13 1.75
C GLY A 52 -10.40 4.16 1.11
N GLY A 53 -11.71 3.92 1.21
CA GLY A 53 -12.72 4.94 0.94
C GLY A 53 -12.80 5.95 2.08
#